data_AF-A0A4R1KJ89-F1
#
_entry.id   AF-A0A4R1KJ89-F1
#
_cell.length_a   1.000
_cell.length_b   1.000
_cell.length_c   1.000
_cell.angle_alpha   90.00
_cell.angle_beta   90.00
_cell.angle_gamma   90.00
#
_symmetry.space_group_name_H-M   'P 1'
#
loop_
_entity.id
_entity.type
_entity.pdbx_description
1 polymer ?
#
loop_
_entity_poly.entity_id
_entity_poly.type
_entity_poly.pdbx_seq_one_letter_code
_entity_poly.pdbx_strand_id
1 'polypeptide(L)'
;MKRLVLLLATLLLSSTKINAQKLNDISFISPYNDGVAAIQKNNQWAFINVEGKIVVDYRDDLVLTTFEKNNYPVFNSGRCLIKEVKDGISYFGYIDKDGNTIVKPQYLNATNFENGLAIILELHKNNIGKNDVLDKKMIDYSYTESAINPNGKIVHFLSDKPTHITLSKDYIKIPPEIKSKFISETLVAQKNGDKTWSIKAL
;
A
#
# COMPACT_ATOMS: atom_id res chain seq x y z
N MET A 1 -18.12 -54.76 -15.36
CA MET A 1 -17.55 -53.61 -14.62
C MET A 1 -16.31 -52.95 -15.26
N LYS A 2 -15.80 -53.40 -16.43
CA LYS A 2 -14.62 -52.77 -17.07
C LYS A 2 -14.93 -51.77 -18.21
N ARG A 3 -16.18 -51.71 -18.69
CA ARG A 3 -16.60 -50.78 -19.75
C ARG A 3 -17.19 -49.44 -19.23
N LEU A 4 -17.48 -49.35 -17.93
CA LEU A 4 -18.02 -48.14 -17.30
C LEU A 4 -16.91 -47.13 -16.90
N VAL A 5 -15.68 -47.62 -16.68
CA VAL A 5 -14.56 -46.78 -16.23
C VAL A 5 -13.97 -45.95 -17.38
N LEU A 6 -14.06 -46.41 -18.64
CA LEU A 6 -13.57 -45.64 -19.79
C LEU A 6 -14.44 -44.43 -20.16
N LEU A 7 -15.75 -44.47 -19.87
CA LEU A 7 -16.67 -43.36 -20.17
C LEU A 7 -16.56 -42.18 -19.19
N LEU A 8 -16.13 -42.44 -17.94
CA LEU A 8 -15.84 -41.37 -16.97
C LEU A 8 -14.51 -40.67 -17.25
N ALA A 9 -13.51 -41.37 -17.80
CA ALA A 9 -12.21 -40.78 -18.13
C ALA A 9 -12.27 -39.83 -19.34
N THR A 10 -13.20 -40.05 -20.27
CA THR A 10 -13.39 -39.18 -21.44
C THR A 10 -14.25 -37.93 -21.18
N LEU A 11 -15.07 -37.92 -20.12
CA LEU A 11 -15.84 -36.72 -19.73
C LEU A 11 -15.00 -35.68 -18.97
N LEU A 12 -13.88 -36.08 -18.37
CA LEU A 12 -12.94 -35.16 -17.69
C LEU A 12 -12.02 -34.41 -18.67
N LEU A 13 -12.05 -34.76 -19.96
CA LEU A 13 -11.42 -34.03 -21.05
C LEU A 13 -12.38 -33.06 -21.74
N SER A 14 -13.50 -32.69 -21.09
CA SER A 14 -14.36 -31.60 -21.54
C SER A 14 -13.58 -30.28 -21.44
N SER A 15 -12.83 -29.99 -22.50
CA SER A 15 -12.22 -28.72 -22.87
C SER A 15 -12.45 -27.62 -21.82
N THR A 16 -11.51 -27.45 -20.89
CA THR A 16 -11.32 -26.12 -20.30
C THR A 16 -10.93 -25.24 -21.47
N LYS A 17 -11.93 -24.61 -22.10
CA LYS A 17 -11.69 -23.53 -23.04
C LYS A 17 -10.95 -22.48 -22.23
N ILE A 18 -9.63 -22.43 -22.39
CA ILE A 18 -8.82 -21.29 -21.97
C ILE A 18 -9.33 -20.16 -22.85
N ASN A 19 -10.40 -19.49 -22.41
CA ASN A 19 -10.82 -18.23 -22.99
C ASN A 19 -9.71 -17.26 -22.61
N ALA A 20 -8.72 -17.14 -23.50
CA ALA A 20 -7.74 -16.07 -23.40
C ALA A 20 -8.53 -14.76 -23.46
N GLN A 21 -8.66 -14.08 -22.31
CA GLN A 21 -9.35 -12.81 -22.25
C GLN A 21 -8.56 -11.82 -23.10
N LYS A 22 -9.11 -11.43 -24.25
CA LYS A 22 -8.49 -10.38 -25.07
C LYS A 22 -8.76 -9.04 -24.41
N LEU A 23 -7.73 -8.45 -23.81
CA LEU A 23 -7.77 -7.09 -23.27
C LEU A 23 -7.44 -6.10 -24.39
N ASN A 24 -8.33 -5.12 -24.60
CA ASN A 24 -8.16 -4.05 -25.58
C ASN A 24 -8.00 -2.69 -24.89
N ASP A 25 -7.40 -1.72 -25.60
CA ASP A 25 -7.24 -0.32 -25.20
C ASP A 25 -6.38 -0.12 -23.94
N ILE A 26 -5.36 -0.97 -23.77
CA ILE A 26 -4.38 -0.82 -22.69
C ILE A 26 -3.37 0.25 -23.10
N SER A 27 -3.27 1.33 -22.31
CA SER A 27 -2.33 2.43 -22.57
C SER A 27 -0.93 2.15 -22.03
N PHE A 28 -0.81 1.29 -21.03
CA PHE A 28 0.46 0.91 -20.42
C PHE A 28 0.38 -0.49 -19.79
N ILE A 29 1.49 -1.22 -19.83
CA ILE A 29 1.69 -2.47 -19.10
C ILE A 29 3.05 -2.42 -18.40
N SER A 30 3.08 -2.73 -17.10
CA SER A 30 4.32 -2.82 -16.33
C SER A 30 5.01 -4.17 -16.56
N PRO A 31 6.32 -4.27 -16.26
CA PRO A 31 6.94 -5.56 -15.98
C PRO A 31 6.20 -6.29 -14.84
N TYR A 32 6.33 -7.62 -14.80
CA TYR A 32 5.83 -8.40 -13.67
C TYR A 32 6.62 -8.07 -12.40
N ASN A 33 5.90 -7.81 -11.32
CA ASN A 33 6.43 -7.75 -9.96
C ASN A 33 5.51 -8.56 -9.05
N ASP A 34 6.10 -9.39 -8.19
CA ASP A 34 5.38 -10.21 -7.23
C ASP A 34 4.27 -11.06 -7.90
N GLY A 35 4.56 -11.59 -9.09
CA GLY A 35 3.66 -12.48 -9.84
C GLY A 35 2.51 -11.80 -10.58
N VAL A 36 2.42 -10.47 -10.59
CA VAL A 36 1.40 -9.70 -11.31
C VAL A 36 2.00 -8.56 -12.13
N ALA A 37 1.29 -8.11 -13.16
CA ALA A 37 1.63 -6.91 -13.94
C ALA A 37 0.51 -5.88 -13.83
N ALA A 38 0.87 -4.61 -13.65
CA ALA A 38 -0.08 -3.51 -13.67
C ALA A 38 -0.42 -3.15 -15.12
N ILE A 39 -1.70 -3.01 -15.43
CA ILE A 39 -2.19 -2.53 -16.72
C ILE A 39 -2.99 -1.25 -16.52
N GLN A 40 -2.84 -0.31 -17.45
CA GLN A 40 -3.56 0.95 -17.40
C GLN A 40 -4.58 1.04 -18.54
N LYS A 41 -5.80 1.48 -18.20
CA LYS A 41 -6.86 1.82 -19.15
C LYS A 41 -7.66 3.00 -18.59
N ASN A 42 -7.92 4.01 -19.41
CA ASN A 42 -8.74 5.17 -19.04
C ASN A 42 -8.33 5.84 -17.70
N ASN A 43 -7.03 6.01 -17.47
CA ASN A 43 -6.44 6.53 -16.21
C ASN A 43 -6.67 5.68 -14.95
N GLN A 44 -7.24 4.49 -15.08
CA GLN A 44 -7.37 3.52 -14.00
C GLN A 44 -6.37 2.39 -14.19
N TRP A 45 -6.04 1.72 -13.10
CA TRP A 45 -5.07 0.64 -13.05
C TRP A 45 -5.73 -0.64 -12.57
N ALA A 46 -5.42 -1.75 -13.23
CA ALA A 46 -5.76 -3.11 -12.82
C ALA A 46 -4.48 -3.93 -12.73
N PHE A 47 -4.56 -5.11 -12.12
CA PHE A 47 -3.48 -6.09 -12.12
C PHE A 47 -3.89 -7.38 -12.80
N ILE A 48 -3.00 -7.92 -13.62
CA ILE A 48 -3.16 -9.22 -14.26
C ILE A 48 -2.14 -10.22 -13.72
N ASN A 49 -2.52 -11.49 -13.64
CA ASN A 49 -1.60 -12.59 -13.36
C ASN A 49 -0.89 -13.06 -14.64
N VAL A 50 0.01 -14.05 -14.50
CA VAL A 50 0.78 -14.65 -15.61
C VAL A 50 -0.08 -15.34 -16.67
N GLU A 51 -1.34 -15.68 -16.37
CA GLU A 51 -2.30 -16.25 -17.31
C GLU A 51 -3.06 -15.17 -18.09
N GLY A 52 -2.82 -13.89 -17.78
CA GLY A 52 -3.51 -12.74 -18.37
C GLY A 52 -4.88 -12.45 -17.75
N LYS A 53 -5.25 -13.12 -16.65
CA LYS A 53 -6.50 -12.87 -15.93
C LYS A 53 -6.35 -11.65 -15.03
N ILE A 54 -7.34 -10.76 -15.06
CA ILE A 54 -7.44 -9.66 -14.08
C ILE A 54 -7.67 -10.24 -12.68
N VAL A 55 -6.77 -9.93 -11.74
CA VAL A 55 -6.83 -10.35 -10.33
C VAL A 55 -7.19 -9.20 -9.40
N VAL A 56 -6.87 -7.96 -9.78
CA VAL A 56 -7.39 -6.75 -9.16
C VAL A 56 -8.01 -5.90 -10.25
N ASP A 57 -9.29 -5.60 -10.12
CA ASP A 57 -10.03 -4.83 -11.12
C ASP A 57 -9.58 -3.36 -11.17
N TYR A 58 -9.99 -2.66 -12.22
CA TYR A 58 -9.63 -1.27 -12.48
C TYR A 58 -10.06 -0.35 -11.34
N ARG A 59 -9.09 0.41 -10.84
CA ARG A 59 -9.24 1.34 -9.72
C ARG A 59 -8.28 2.52 -9.87
N ASP A 60 -8.61 3.63 -9.24
CA ASP A 60 -7.92 4.92 -9.36
C ASP A 60 -7.19 5.35 -8.07
N ASP A 61 -7.31 4.56 -7.01
CA ASP A 61 -6.75 4.82 -5.69
C ASP A 61 -5.40 4.14 -5.44
N LEU A 62 -4.84 3.43 -6.43
CA LEU A 62 -3.52 2.81 -6.35
C LEU A 62 -2.40 3.86 -6.36
N VAL A 63 -1.42 3.70 -5.48
CA VAL A 63 -0.28 4.62 -5.41
C VAL A 63 0.80 4.21 -6.41
N LEU A 64 1.22 5.17 -7.24
CA LEU A 64 2.24 4.95 -8.25
C LEU A 64 3.63 4.98 -7.64
N THR A 65 4.49 4.07 -8.11
CA THR A 65 5.90 4.01 -7.76
C THR A 65 6.73 4.37 -8.99
N THR A 66 7.74 5.20 -8.80
CA THR A 66 8.63 5.63 -9.88
C THR A 66 9.73 4.61 -10.09
N PHE A 67 9.79 4.05 -11.29
CA PHE A 67 10.86 3.19 -11.77
C PHE A 67 11.49 3.81 -13.01
N GLU A 68 12.73 4.29 -12.88
CA GLU A 68 13.44 5.01 -13.94
C GLU A 68 12.63 6.19 -14.50
N LYS A 69 12.00 6.02 -15.66
CA LYS A 69 11.18 7.03 -16.36
C LYS A 69 9.68 6.74 -16.31
N ASN A 70 9.27 5.63 -15.68
CA ASN A 70 7.89 5.17 -15.67
C ASN A 70 7.30 5.23 -14.25
N ASN A 71 5.98 5.45 -14.16
CA ASN A 71 5.24 5.47 -12.91
C ASN A 71 4.08 4.48 -13.00
N TYR A 72 4.08 3.47 -12.14
CA TYR A 72 3.03 2.45 -12.10
C TYR A 72 2.88 1.89 -10.68
N PRO A 73 1.69 1.39 -10.30
CA PRO A 73 1.52 0.76 -8.99
C PRO A 73 2.16 -0.62 -8.99
N VAL A 74 2.60 -1.09 -7.82
CA VAL A 74 3.29 -2.37 -7.68
C VAL A 74 2.81 -3.15 -6.48
N PHE A 75 2.84 -4.46 -6.61
CA PHE A 75 2.82 -5.36 -5.47
C PHE A 75 4.25 -5.64 -5.03
N ASN A 76 4.48 -5.54 -3.72
CA ASN A 76 5.67 -6.06 -3.08
C ASN A 76 5.23 -6.80 -1.81
N SER A 77 5.83 -7.96 -1.52
CA SER A 77 5.48 -8.77 -0.33
C SER A 77 3.98 -9.04 -0.19
N GLY A 78 3.27 -9.25 -1.30
CA GLY A 78 1.85 -9.53 -1.33
C GLY A 78 0.94 -8.31 -1.11
N ARG A 79 1.48 -7.08 -1.09
CA ARG A 79 0.70 -5.86 -0.82
C ARG A 79 0.94 -4.78 -1.86
N CYS A 80 -0.13 -4.05 -2.19
CA CYS A 80 -0.07 -2.84 -3.01
C CYS A 80 -0.61 -1.65 -2.21
N LEU A 81 0.07 -0.51 -2.32
CA LEU A 81 -0.25 0.70 -1.59
C LEU A 81 -1.45 1.42 -2.22
N ILE A 82 -2.41 1.83 -1.39
CA ILE A 82 -3.61 2.57 -1.79
C ILE A 82 -3.75 3.87 -1.03
N LYS A 83 -4.49 4.82 -1.59
CA LYS A 83 -4.68 6.15 -1.02
C LYS A 83 -6.13 6.60 -1.09
N GLU A 84 -6.62 7.16 0.01
CA GLU A 84 -7.93 7.81 0.10
C GLU A 84 -7.77 9.26 0.56
N VAL A 85 -8.59 10.19 0.05
CA VAL A 85 -8.56 11.59 0.50
C VAL A 85 -9.77 11.87 1.38
N LYS A 86 -9.51 12.31 2.63
CA LYS A 86 -10.55 12.74 3.59
C LYS A 86 -10.28 14.16 4.02
N ASP A 87 -11.28 15.03 3.90
CA ASP A 87 -11.17 16.47 4.23
C ASP A 87 -9.98 17.18 3.55
N GLY A 88 -9.61 16.73 2.35
CA GLY A 88 -8.46 17.26 1.60
C GLY A 88 -7.10 16.71 2.02
N ILE A 89 -7.04 15.76 2.96
CA ILE A 89 -5.82 15.11 3.44
C ILE A 89 -5.76 13.69 2.89
N SER A 90 -4.59 13.30 2.36
CA SER A 90 -4.37 11.93 1.86
C SER A 90 -4.04 10.99 3.01
N TYR A 91 -4.67 9.81 3.00
CA TYR A 91 -4.41 8.71 3.91
C TYR A 91 -4.05 7.46 3.12
N PHE A 92 -3.17 6.65 3.68
CA PHE A 92 -2.58 5.50 3.01
C PHE A 92 -2.94 4.19 3.70
N GLY A 93 -3.13 3.15 2.88
CA GLY A 93 -3.49 1.79 3.29
C GLY A 93 -2.97 0.77 2.29
N TYR A 94 -3.38 -0.50 2.41
CA TYR A 94 -2.88 -1.58 1.56
C TYR A 94 -3.97 -2.57 1.17
N ILE A 95 -3.82 -3.10 -0.04
CA ILE A 95 -4.64 -4.20 -0.57
C ILE A 95 -3.81 -5.47 -0.76
N ASP A 96 -4.47 -6.62 -0.79
CA ASP A 96 -3.89 -7.89 -1.25
C ASP A 96 -4.03 -8.09 -2.77
N LYS A 97 -3.53 -9.24 -3.27
CA LYS A 97 -3.54 -9.59 -4.71
C LYS A 97 -4.92 -9.94 -5.25
N ASP A 98 -5.90 -10.14 -4.38
CA ASP A 98 -7.31 -10.34 -4.75
C ASP A 98 -8.08 -9.01 -4.73
N GLY A 99 -7.40 -7.91 -4.39
CA GLY A 99 -7.96 -6.55 -4.35
C GLY A 99 -8.62 -6.19 -3.02
N ASN A 100 -8.58 -7.06 -2.02
CA ASN A 100 -9.18 -6.81 -0.71
C ASN A 100 -8.32 -5.83 0.08
N THR A 101 -8.96 -4.87 0.73
CA THR A 101 -8.29 -3.94 1.64
C THR A 101 -7.90 -4.64 2.94
N ILE A 102 -6.60 -4.91 3.10
CA ILE A 102 -6.02 -5.50 4.33
C ILE A 102 -5.80 -4.43 5.39
N VAL A 103 -5.35 -3.25 4.97
CA VAL A 103 -5.17 -2.10 5.86
C VAL A 103 -5.94 -0.93 5.27
N LYS A 104 -6.95 -0.45 5.99
CA LYS A 104 -7.72 0.71 5.55
C LYS A 104 -6.84 1.96 5.49
N PRO A 105 -7.08 2.88 4.54
CA PRO A 105 -6.41 4.18 4.51
C PRO A 105 -6.56 4.95 5.82
N GLN A 106 -5.47 5.00 6.59
CA GLN A 106 -5.43 5.63 7.92
C GLN A 106 -4.07 6.27 8.27
N TYR A 107 -3.00 5.93 7.55
CA TYR A 107 -1.67 6.49 7.78
C TYR A 107 -1.50 7.81 7.03
N LEU A 108 -0.81 8.78 7.61
CA LEU A 108 -0.54 10.08 6.96
C LEU A 108 0.41 9.95 5.77
N ASN A 109 1.24 8.93 5.78
CA ASN A 109 2.10 8.51 4.67
C ASN A 109 2.51 7.05 4.88
N ALA A 110 2.93 6.38 3.81
CA ALA A 110 3.35 4.99 3.86
C ALA A 110 4.26 4.64 2.66
N THR A 111 5.23 3.75 2.87
CA THR A 111 6.04 3.18 1.78
C THR A 111 5.37 1.97 1.17
N ASN A 112 5.82 1.54 -0.01
CA ASN A 112 5.58 0.16 -0.42
C ASN A 112 6.24 -0.80 0.59
N PHE A 113 5.76 -2.04 0.60
CA PHE A 113 6.46 -3.11 1.28
C PHE A 113 7.81 -3.40 0.61
N GLU A 114 8.80 -3.76 1.41
CA GLU A 114 10.11 -4.24 1.02
C GLU A 114 10.52 -5.30 2.05
N ASN A 115 10.83 -6.52 1.59
CA ASN A 115 11.20 -7.65 2.46
C ASN A 115 10.20 -7.90 3.62
N GLY A 116 8.90 -7.81 3.33
CA GLY A 116 7.85 -8.05 4.33
C GLY A 116 7.58 -6.90 5.30
N LEU A 117 8.26 -5.76 5.17
CA LEU A 117 8.06 -4.59 6.02
C LEU A 117 7.67 -3.35 5.21
N ALA A 118 6.88 -2.46 5.79
CA ALA A 118 6.64 -1.12 5.26
C ALA A 118 6.75 -0.08 6.37
N ILE A 119 7.21 1.12 6.05
CA ILE A 119 7.27 2.25 6.99
C ILE A 119 6.00 3.06 6.82
N ILE A 120 5.37 3.41 7.93
CA ILE A 120 4.15 4.22 7.97
C ILE A 120 4.29 5.41 8.91
N LEU A 121 3.47 6.44 8.67
CA LEU A 121 3.24 7.54 9.60
C LEU A 121 1.90 7.34 10.31
N GLU A 122 1.96 6.83 11.53
CA GLU A 122 0.79 6.59 12.37
C GLU A 122 0.31 7.90 13.00
N LEU A 123 -0.94 8.28 12.77
CA LEU A 123 -1.56 9.48 13.35
C LEU A 123 -2.09 9.18 14.76
N HIS A 124 -1.67 9.98 15.72
CA HIS A 124 -2.15 9.99 17.09
C HIS A 124 -3.04 11.20 17.32
N LYS A 125 -4.17 10.99 18.00
CA LYS A 125 -5.10 12.03 18.41
C LYS A 125 -5.21 12.04 19.93
N ASN A 126 -4.64 13.07 20.54
CA ASN A 126 -4.62 13.22 21.99
C ASN A 126 -5.61 14.30 22.42
N ASN A 127 -6.48 13.98 23.39
CA ASN A 127 -7.29 15.00 24.04
C ASN A 127 -6.48 15.62 25.17
N ILE A 128 -6.09 16.88 25.02
CA ILE A 128 -5.24 17.59 25.99
C ILE A 128 -6.05 18.45 26.97
N GLY A 129 -7.38 18.36 26.91
CA GLY A 129 -8.28 19.02 27.85
C GLY A 129 -9.33 19.88 27.16
N LYS A 130 -9.78 20.91 27.87
CA LYS A 130 -10.83 21.82 27.43
C LYS A 130 -10.39 23.25 27.75
N ASN A 131 -10.63 24.17 26.83
CA ASN A 131 -10.58 25.58 27.13
C ASN A 131 -11.93 25.98 27.73
N ASP A 132 -11.94 26.26 29.03
CA ASP A 132 -13.17 26.54 29.77
C ASP A 132 -13.84 27.85 29.33
N VAL A 133 -13.05 28.85 28.93
CA VAL A 133 -13.57 30.15 28.47
C VAL A 133 -14.33 30.00 27.14
N LEU A 134 -13.82 29.14 26.24
CA LEU A 134 -14.39 28.94 24.91
C LEU A 134 -15.33 27.74 24.83
N ASP A 135 -15.47 26.96 25.90
CA ASP A 135 -16.18 25.68 25.93
C ASP A 135 -15.71 24.68 24.85
N LYS A 136 -14.42 24.73 24.47
CA LYS A 136 -13.87 23.93 23.36
C LYS A 136 -12.89 22.87 23.81
N LYS A 137 -13.06 21.65 23.31
CA LYS A 137 -12.07 20.57 23.46
C LYS A 137 -10.78 20.94 22.73
N MET A 138 -9.65 20.75 23.40
CA MET A 138 -8.33 20.94 22.83
C MET A 138 -7.78 19.58 22.41
N ILE A 139 -7.47 19.44 21.13
CA ILE A 139 -6.96 18.20 20.55
C ILE A 139 -5.56 18.48 20.02
N ASP A 140 -4.61 17.65 20.42
CA ASP A 140 -3.28 17.57 19.84
C ASP A 140 -3.22 16.42 18.85
N TYR A 141 -2.72 16.69 17.65
CA TYR A 141 -2.41 15.67 16.67
C TYR A 141 -0.91 15.54 16.55
N SER A 142 -0.43 14.31 16.55
CA SER A 142 0.98 14.00 16.30
C SER A 142 1.10 12.73 15.47
N TYR A 143 2.27 12.43 14.95
CA TYR A 143 2.52 11.16 14.28
C TYR A 143 3.87 10.56 14.64
N THR A 144 3.98 9.24 14.49
CA THR A 144 5.21 8.47 14.68
C THR A 144 5.54 7.66 13.44
N GLU A 145 6.83 7.39 13.25
CA GLU A 145 7.29 6.46 12.21
C GLU A 145 7.37 5.05 12.81
N SER A 146 6.71 4.09 12.17
CA SER A 146 6.70 2.69 12.60
C SER A 146 6.83 1.77 11.39
N ALA A 147 7.43 0.59 11.59
CA ALA A 147 7.42 -0.48 10.59
C ALA A 147 6.25 -1.44 10.87
N ILE A 148 5.51 -1.80 9.84
CA ILE A 148 4.42 -2.78 9.89
C ILE A 148 4.75 -4.02 9.07
N ASN A 149 4.17 -5.16 9.46
CA ASN A 149 4.17 -6.38 8.66
C ASN A 149 3.00 -6.38 7.65
N PRO A 150 2.89 -7.37 6.73
CA PRO A 150 1.86 -7.38 5.68
C PRO A 150 0.43 -7.51 6.22
N ASN A 151 0.25 -7.88 7.49
CA ASN A 151 -1.07 -7.91 8.12
C ASN A 151 -1.46 -6.56 8.77
N GLY A 152 -0.61 -5.53 8.63
CA GLY A 152 -0.84 -4.22 9.19
C GLY A 152 -0.44 -4.08 10.67
N LYS A 153 0.20 -5.09 11.26
CA LYS A 153 0.65 -5.03 12.66
C LYS A 153 1.98 -4.29 12.74
N ILE A 154 2.06 -3.32 13.66
CA ILE A 154 3.32 -2.66 14.01
C ILE A 154 4.28 -3.67 14.63
N VAL A 155 5.50 -3.72 14.10
CA VAL A 155 6.58 -4.62 14.55
C VAL A 155 7.79 -3.86 15.07
N HIS A 156 8.05 -2.65 14.58
CA HIS A 156 9.14 -1.78 15.07
C HIS A 156 8.68 -0.33 15.18
N PHE A 157 9.09 0.36 16.26
CA PHE A 157 8.95 1.81 16.39
C PHE A 157 10.26 2.46 15.93
N LEU A 158 10.17 3.40 14.99
CA LEU A 158 11.34 4.00 14.35
C LEU A 158 11.61 5.42 14.87
N SER A 159 10.57 6.17 15.19
CA SER A 159 10.70 7.51 15.77
C SER A 159 10.84 7.46 17.29
N ASP A 160 11.84 8.16 17.84
CA ASP A 160 12.05 8.25 19.29
C ASP A 160 10.98 9.09 20.00
N LYS A 161 10.36 10.05 19.27
CA LYS A 161 9.30 10.91 19.78
C LYS A 161 8.26 11.24 18.70
N PRO A 162 6.99 11.50 19.08
CA PRO A 162 5.98 11.97 18.15
C PRO A 162 6.34 13.34 17.56
N THR A 163 5.93 13.57 16.32
CA THR A 163 5.99 14.88 15.66
C THR A 163 4.60 15.50 15.65
N HIS A 164 4.42 16.64 16.32
CA HIS A 164 3.15 17.37 16.34
C HIS A 164 2.81 17.93 14.96
N ILE A 165 1.52 17.93 14.63
CA ILE A 165 1.02 18.37 13.34
C ILE A 165 -0.35 19.04 13.47
N THR A 166 -0.59 20.07 12.66
CA THR A 166 -1.93 20.64 12.49
C THR A 166 -2.68 19.85 11.42
N LEU A 167 -3.65 19.02 11.82
CA LEU A 167 -4.42 18.19 10.91
C LEU A 167 -5.51 19.00 10.18
N SER A 168 -5.11 19.71 9.11
CA SER A 168 -6.01 20.43 8.20
C SER A 168 -5.40 20.51 6.79
N LYS A 169 -6.23 20.46 5.75
CA LYS A 169 -5.82 20.63 4.34
C LYS A 169 -5.08 21.94 4.06
N ASP A 170 -5.32 22.97 4.87
CA ASP A 170 -4.65 24.27 4.71
C ASP A 170 -3.16 24.17 5.08
N TYR A 171 -2.82 23.24 5.98
CA TYR A 171 -1.47 22.98 6.46
C TYR A 171 -0.84 21.73 5.84
N ILE A 172 -1.63 20.71 5.51
CA ILE A 172 -1.19 19.43 4.93
C ILE A 172 -1.63 19.38 3.47
N LYS A 173 -0.83 20.00 2.60
CA LYS A 173 -1.01 19.95 1.13
C LYS A 173 -0.37 18.72 0.50
N ILE A 174 0.71 18.26 1.11
CA ILE A 174 1.43 17.04 0.73
C ILE A 174 1.59 16.14 1.96
N PRO A 175 1.63 14.82 1.78
CA PRO A 175 1.92 13.88 2.87
C PRO A 175 3.24 14.25 3.57
N PRO A 176 3.32 14.21 4.91
CA PRO A 176 4.58 14.42 5.62
C PRO A 176 5.65 13.41 5.17
N GLU A 177 6.90 13.85 5.06
CA GLU A 177 8.01 13.01 4.61
C GLU A 177 8.33 11.92 5.65
N ILE A 178 8.48 10.68 5.19
CA ILE A 178 9.05 9.59 5.98
C ILE A 178 10.57 9.78 6.01
N LYS A 179 11.14 9.92 7.20
CA LYS A 179 12.58 10.16 7.42
C LYS A 179 13.38 8.87 7.56
N SER A 180 12.70 7.74 7.74
CA SER A 180 13.33 6.44 7.85
C SER A 180 13.37 5.69 6.51
N LYS A 181 14.42 4.90 6.29
CA LYS A 181 14.58 4.03 5.12
C LYS A 181 15.25 2.73 5.52
N PHE A 182 14.75 1.60 5.04
CA PHE A 182 15.43 0.32 5.21
C PHE A 182 16.78 0.32 4.47
N ILE A 183 17.82 -0.18 5.15
CA ILE A 183 19.16 -0.41 4.57
C ILE A 183 19.35 -1.91 4.32
N SER A 184 18.80 -2.74 5.20
CA SER A 184 18.77 -4.20 5.07
C SER A 184 17.54 -4.75 5.79
N GLU A 185 17.37 -6.07 5.78
CA GLU A 185 16.33 -6.76 6.56
C GLU A 185 16.41 -6.50 8.08
N THR A 186 17.56 -6.04 8.58
CA THR A 186 17.82 -5.86 10.02
C THR A 186 18.22 -4.44 10.39
N LEU A 187 18.32 -3.52 9.43
CA LEU A 187 18.83 -2.16 9.64
C LEU A 187 17.93 -1.11 9.01
N VAL A 188 17.74 -0.01 9.74
CA VAL A 188 17.02 1.18 9.30
C VAL A 188 17.90 2.41 9.46
N ALA A 189 17.96 3.23 8.41
CA ALA A 189 18.51 4.58 8.46
C ALA A 189 17.40 5.55 8.86
N GLN A 190 17.70 6.49 9.74
CA GLN A 190 16.79 7.58 10.10
C GLN A 190 17.47 8.92 9.89
N LYS A 191 16.84 9.80 9.12
CA LYS A 191 17.34 11.15 8.84
C LYS A 191 17.09 12.07 10.03
N ASN A 192 18.17 12.66 10.54
CA ASN A 192 18.16 13.61 11.64
C ASN A 192 17.81 15.03 11.12
N GLY A 193 17.45 15.94 12.05
CA GLY A 193 17.07 17.31 11.70
C GLY A 193 18.20 18.15 11.09
N ASP A 194 19.46 17.79 11.39
CA ASP A 194 20.68 18.41 10.85
C ASP A 194 21.13 17.81 9.51
N LYS A 195 20.27 17.02 8.85
CA LYS A 195 20.53 16.29 7.60
C LYS A 195 21.57 15.17 7.72
N THR A 196 21.99 14.80 8.92
CA THR A 196 22.77 13.57 9.16
C THR A 196 21.87 12.34 9.24
N TRP A 197 22.46 11.15 9.29
CA TRP A 197 21.73 9.88 9.40
C TRP A 197 22.17 9.10 10.63
N SER A 198 21.21 8.48 11.30
CA SER A 198 21.42 7.49 12.34
C SER A 198 21.07 6.11 11.80
N ILE A 199 21.82 5.07 12.16
CA ILE A 199 21.51 3.68 11.81
C ILE A 199 21.08 2.95 13.08
N LYS A 200 19.92 2.27 13.02
CA LYS A 200 19.37 1.48 14.11
C LYS A 200 19.13 0.05 13.64
N ALA A 201 19.26 -0.92 14.54
CA ALA A 201 18.77 -2.27 14.31
C ALA A 201 17.24 -2.30 14.45
N LEU A 202 16.59 -3.16 13.67
CA LEU A 202 15.15 -3.43 13.77
C LEU A 202 14.88 -4.43 14.88
#